data_AF-A0A0V7YXV9-F1
#
_entry.id   AF-A0A0V7YXV9-F1
#
_cell.length_a   1.000
_cell.length_b   1.000
_cell.length_c   1.000
_cell.angle_alpha   90.00
_cell.angle_beta   90.00
_cell.angle_gamma   90.00
#
_symmetry.space_group_name_H-M   'P 1'
#
loop_
_entity.id
_entity.type
_entity.pdbx_description
1 polymer ?
#
loop_
_entity_poly.entity_id
_entity_poly.type
_entity_poly.pdbx_seq_one_letter_code
_entity_poly.pdbx_strand_id
1 'polypeptide(L)'
;MANQDGSIAQSAKLRSFYADLVATPNAADPRIAVAFAAVPREPFAGPGSWSILAANVWRSRERGPLYVTTPDDDPAFLYQDVLIALDAARAINIGQPSLHALCLDALAPLPGETVIQVGTGSGYYTALLAHLVGLGGRVLGFEIDPGLAARSACNLTPWPWAHVVARSGAADVLPSADAIYVNAGAPRPARAWLDALRPEGRLLFPLQPTIGRGGMLLIRRIANATAWPARFVSPAVFIPLQGLPEDASGSLAKAFAHGSIIGVRTIRFGEEPDASCWYDGGDWWLSTRNP
;
A
#
# COMPACT_ATOMS: atom_id res chain seq x y z
N MET A 1 27.56 -21.17 -16.35
CA MET A 1 26.43 -20.86 -17.26
C MET A 1 25.25 -21.77 -16.97
N ALA A 2 25.35 -23.10 -17.17
CA ALA A 2 24.24 -24.05 -16.91
C ALA A 2 23.56 -23.95 -15.51
N ASN A 3 24.31 -23.61 -14.45
CA ASN A 3 23.76 -23.50 -13.09
C ASN A 3 22.98 -22.17 -12.84
N GLN A 4 23.32 -21.09 -13.55
CA GLN A 4 22.59 -19.82 -13.47
C GLN A 4 21.28 -19.88 -14.25
N ASP A 5 21.30 -20.51 -15.44
CA ASP A 5 20.10 -20.69 -16.26
C ASP A 5 19.05 -21.55 -15.55
N GLY A 6 19.49 -22.59 -14.82
CA GLY A 6 18.63 -23.42 -13.97
C GLY A 6 17.99 -22.64 -12.81
N SER A 7 18.77 -21.78 -12.14
CA SER A 7 18.27 -20.93 -11.04
C SER A 7 17.26 -19.88 -11.51
N ILE A 8 17.50 -19.24 -12.65
CA ILE A 8 16.58 -18.27 -13.26
C ILE A 8 15.25 -18.97 -13.64
N ALA A 9 15.33 -20.15 -14.25
CA ALA A 9 14.14 -20.92 -14.61
C ALA A 9 13.34 -21.40 -13.38
N GLN A 10 14.02 -21.75 -12.29
CA GLN A 10 13.37 -22.09 -11.02
C GLN A 10 12.65 -20.88 -10.41
N SER A 11 13.33 -19.74 -10.29
CA SER A 11 12.72 -18.49 -9.79
C SER A 11 11.48 -18.11 -10.60
N ALA A 12 11.53 -18.19 -11.93
CA ALA A 12 10.39 -17.85 -12.78
C ALA A 12 9.17 -18.77 -12.52
N LYS A 13 9.40 -20.08 -12.32
CA LYS A 13 8.33 -21.03 -11.97
C LYS A 13 7.70 -20.71 -10.61
N LEU A 14 8.55 -20.46 -9.60
CA LEU A 14 8.09 -20.08 -8.26
C LEU A 14 7.26 -18.80 -8.31
N ARG A 15 7.73 -17.79 -9.04
CA ARG A 15 7.04 -16.51 -9.21
C ARG A 15 5.68 -16.67 -9.89
N SER A 16 5.60 -17.48 -10.95
CA SER A 16 4.34 -17.72 -11.65
C SER A 16 3.30 -18.35 -10.73
N PHE A 17 3.67 -19.40 -10.00
CA PHE A 17 2.76 -20.05 -9.05
C PHE A 17 2.38 -19.09 -7.90
N TYR A 18 3.34 -18.34 -7.38
CA TYR A 18 3.12 -17.33 -6.36
C TYR A 18 2.13 -16.25 -6.82
N ALA A 19 2.21 -15.81 -8.07
CA ALA A 19 1.26 -14.85 -8.64
C ALA A 19 -0.17 -15.40 -8.60
N ASP A 20 -0.37 -16.66 -9.01
CA ASP A 20 -1.67 -17.32 -8.91
C ASP A 20 -2.15 -17.45 -7.45
N LEU A 21 -1.25 -17.81 -6.53
CA LEU A 21 -1.57 -18.00 -5.12
C LEU A 21 -2.04 -16.69 -4.46
N VAL A 22 -1.40 -15.56 -4.75
CA VAL A 22 -1.64 -14.30 -4.04
C VAL A 22 -2.59 -13.36 -4.77
N ALA A 23 -2.66 -13.40 -6.10
CA ALA A 23 -3.51 -12.50 -6.88
C ALA A 23 -4.86 -13.10 -7.24
N THR A 24 -4.92 -14.32 -7.78
CA THR A 24 -6.17 -14.91 -8.32
C THR A 24 -7.32 -14.99 -7.30
N PRO A 25 -7.09 -15.33 -6.00
CA PRO A 25 -8.17 -15.33 -5.00
C PRO A 25 -8.57 -13.92 -4.54
N ASN A 26 -7.73 -12.92 -4.77
CA ASN A 26 -7.82 -11.60 -4.14
C ASN A 26 -8.10 -10.46 -5.13
N ALA A 27 -8.00 -10.70 -6.43
CA ALA A 27 -8.16 -9.72 -7.49
C ALA A 27 -9.04 -10.28 -8.61
N ALA A 28 -10.01 -9.49 -9.07
CA ALA A 28 -10.85 -9.85 -10.22
C ALA A 28 -10.15 -9.50 -11.55
N ASP A 29 -9.30 -8.47 -11.57
CA ASP A 29 -8.55 -8.07 -12.75
C ASP A 29 -7.36 -9.03 -13.00
N PRO A 30 -7.35 -9.79 -14.12
CA PRO A 30 -6.27 -10.74 -14.41
C PRO A 30 -4.91 -10.06 -14.61
N ARG A 31 -4.88 -8.74 -14.92
CA ARG A 31 -3.62 -7.98 -15.04
C ARG A 31 -2.83 -7.96 -13.74
N ILE A 32 -3.49 -8.12 -12.59
CA ILE A 32 -2.81 -8.17 -11.29
C ILE A 32 -1.93 -9.43 -11.21
N ALA A 33 -2.47 -10.61 -11.52
CA ALA A 33 -1.67 -11.85 -11.55
C ALA A 33 -0.52 -11.76 -12.56
N VAL A 34 -0.78 -11.19 -13.75
CA VAL A 34 0.28 -10.96 -14.76
C VAL A 34 1.40 -10.06 -14.22
N ALA A 35 1.07 -8.98 -13.51
CA ALA A 35 2.07 -8.10 -12.91
C ALA A 35 2.91 -8.82 -11.85
N PHE A 36 2.31 -9.60 -10.96
CA PHE A 36 3.03 -10.39 -9.96
C PHE A 36 3.93 -11.48 -10.61
N ALA A 37 3.48 -12.08 -11.72
CA ALA A 37 4.27 -13.06 -12.47
C ALA A 37 5.47 -12.42 -13.20
N ALA A 38 5.32 -11.16 -13.63
CA ALA A 38 6.33 -10.43 -14.39
C ALA A 38 7.41 -9.77 -13.52
N VAL A 39 7.08 -9.30 -12.31
CA VAL A 39 7.99 -8.52 -11.47
C VAL A 39 8.73 -9.42 -10.46
N PRO A 40 10.05 -9.65 -10.61
CA PRO A 40 10.84 -10.44 -9.65
C PRO A 40 10.88 -9.76 -8.27
N ARG A 41 10.78 -10.51 -7.17
CA ARG A 41 10.88 -9.97 -5.80
C ARG A 41 12.32 -9.82 -5.32
N GLU A 42 13.23 -10.61 -5.88
CA GLU A 42 14.62 -10.75 -5.47
C GLU A 42 15.37 -9.41 -5.43
N PRO A 43 15.33 -8.55 -6.47
CA PRO A 43 16.04 -7.26 -6.42
C PRO A 43 15.51 -6.34 -5.32
N PHE A 44 14.22 -6.45 -5.01
CA PHE A 44 13.55 -5.61 -4.02
C PHE A 44 13.76 -6.11 -2.59
N ALA A 45 13.94 -7.42 -2.39
CA ALA A 45 14.30 -8.01 -1.11
C ALA A 45 15.80 -7.86 -0.79
N GLY A 46 16.64 -7.78 -1.82
CA GLY A 46 18.09 -7.79 -1.66
C GLY A 46 18.65 -9.21 -1.43
N PRO A 47 19.96 -9.35 -1.16
CA PRO A 47 20.56 -10.65 -0.91
C PRO A 47 20.02 -11.29 0.38
N GLY A 48 19.80 -12.60 0.34
CA GLY A 48 19.43 -13.38 1.52
C GLY A 48 20.63 -13.70 2.43
N SER A 49 20.42 -14.38 3.55
CA SER A 49 19.13 -14.81 4.11
C SER A 49 18.22 -13.64 4.47
N TRP A 50 16.90 -13.81 4.33
CA TRP A 50 15.91 -12.78 4.61
C TRP A 50 15.26 -12.96 5.98
N SER A 51 14.83 -11.86 6.58
CA SER A 51 14.01 -11.87 7.79
C SER A 51 12.53 -11.81 7.43
N ILE A 52 11.78 -12.87 7.74
CA ILE A 52 10.35 -12.99 7.48
C ILE A 52 9.58 -12.66 8.75
N LEU A 53 8.54 -11.83 8.65
CA LEU A 53 7.67 -11.55 9.79
C LEU A 53 6.86 -12.81 10.14
N ALA A 54 7.12 -13.38 11.30
CA ALA A 54 6.34 -14.49 11.86
C ALA A 54 5.07 -13.94 12.50
N ALA A 55 3.97 -13.96 11.76
CA ALA A 55 2.66 -13.60 12.27
C ALA A 55 2.13 -14.68 13.22
N ASN A 56 1.84 -14.31 14.47
CA ASN A 56 1.07 -15.14 15.39
C ASN A 56 -0.08 -14.31 15.95
N VAL A 57 -1.30 -14.62 15.49
CA VAL A 57 -2.54 -13.92 15.88
C VAL A 57 -2.89 -14.05 17.37
N TRP A 58 -2.27 -15.00 18.08
CA TRP A 58 -2.45 -15.25 19.52
C TRP A 58 -1.39 -14.60 20.40
N ARG A 59 -0.37 -13.95 19.82
CA ARG A 59 0.73 -13.33 20.58
C ARG A 59 0.43 -11.85 20.85
N SER A 60 0.60 -11.42 22.10
CA SER A 60 0.42 -10.02 22.51
C SER A 60 1.37 -9.08 21.76
N ARG A 61 0.84 -7.93 21.33
CA ARG A 61 1.58 -6.83 20.67
C ARG A 61 2.70 -6.24 21.52
N GLU A 62 2.69 -6.44 22.84
CA GLU A 62 3.72 -5.90 23.75
C GLU A 62 5.15 -6.37 23.43
N ARG A 63 5.31 -7.50 22.73
CA ARG A 63 6.63 -8.06 22.41
C ARG A 63 7.17 -7.62 21.05
N GLY A 64 6.48 -6.73 20.34
CA GLY A 64 6.87 -6.27 19.00
C GLY A 64 6.78 -7.36 17.92
N PRO A 65 7.12 -7.01 16.66
CA PRO A 65 7.16 -7.97 15.56
C PRO A 65 8.24 -9.04 15.80
N LEU A 66 7.90 -10.31 15.58
CA LEU A 66 8.86 -11.41 15.60
C LEU A 66 9.31 -11.69 14.17
N TYR A 67 10.62 -11.70 13.94
CA TYR A 67 11.21 -12.08 12.68
C TYR A 67 11.91 -13.44 12.77
N VAL A 68 11.81 -14.22 11.70
CA VAL A 68 12.52 -15.49 11.52
C VAL A 68 13.38 -15.38 10.28
N THR A 69 14.66 -15.71 10.42
CA THR A 69 15.62 -15.67 9.32
C THR A 69 15.50 -16.95 8.47
N THR A 70 15.50 -16.81 7.15
CA THR A 70 15.53 -17.95 6.22
C THR A 70 16.85 -18.71 6.36
N PRO A 71 16.86 -20.04 6.15
CA PRO A 71 18.09 -20.83 6.27
C PRO A 71 19.16 -20.41 5.26
N ASP A 72 18.75 -19.93 4.09
CA ASP A 72 19.60 -19.52 2.97
C ASP A 72 18.87 -18.48 2.09
N ASP A 73 19.40 -18.27 0.88
CA ASP A 73 18.89 -17.37 -0.16
C ASP A 73 18.07 -18.09 -1.25
N ASP A 74 17.45 -19.25 -0.98
CA ASP A 74 16.54 -19.89 -1.94
C ASP A 74 15.33 -18.97 -2.22
N PRO A 75 15.10 -18.54 -3.48
CA PRO A 75 14.00 -17.66 -3.83
C PRO A 75 12.61 -18.21 -3.46
N ALA A 76 12.46 -19.52 -3.20
CA ALA A 76 11.24 -20.11 -2.68
C ALA A 76 10.74 -19.44 -1.38
N PHE A 77 11.64 -18.84 -0.58
CA PHE A 77 11.25 -18.08 0.61
C PHE A 77 10.64 -16.71 0.30
N LEU A 78 10.99 -16.09 -0.84
CA LEU A 78 10.42 -14.80 -1.26
C LEU A 78 9.04 -14.94 -1.93
N TYR A 79 8.78 -16.09 -2.53
CA TYR A 79 7.56 -16.40 -3.28
C TYR A 79 6.50 -17.07 -2.40
N GLN A 80 6.26 -16.48 -1.23
CA GLN A 80 5.23 -16.85 -0.27
C GLN A 80 4.41 -15.61 0.09
N ASP A 81 3.19 -15.80 0.60
CA ASP A 81 2.35 -14.70 1.08
C ASP A 81 2.81 -14.17 2.46
N VAL A 82 4.03 -13.63 2.50
CA VAL A 82 4.71 -13.20 3.73
C VAL A 82 5.31 -11.80 3.59
N LEU A 83 5.48 -11.13 4.72
CA LEU A 83 6.21 -9.87 4.78
C LEU A 83 7.71 -10.15 4.91
N ILE A 84 8.50 -9.44 4.12
CA ILE A 84 9.97 -9.53 4.14
C ILE A 84 10.52 -8.23 4.72
N ALA A 85 11.32 -8.31 5.78
CA ALA A 85 11.90 -7.13 6.41
C ALA A 85 12.92 -6.46 5.48
N LEU A 86 12.75 -5.15 5.28
CA LEU A 86 13.78 -4.26 4.75
C LEU A 86 14.64 -3.69 5.88
N ASP A 87 14.00 -3.46 7.03
CA ASP A 87 14.63 -3.04 8.28
C ASP A 87 13.81 -3.60 9.45
N ALA A 88 14.26 -4.72 10.02
CA ALA A 88 13.55 -5.40 11.11
C ALA A 88 13.50 -4.57 12.41
N ALA A 89 14.52 -3.74 12.68
CA ALA A 89 14.57 -2.90 13.87
C ALA A 89 13.52 -1.78 13.83
N ARG A 90 13.24 -1.26 12.63
CA ARG A 90 12.19 -0.26 12.39
C ARG A 90 10.86 -0.88 11.93
N ALA A 91 10.78 -2.21 11.88
CA ALA A 91 9.64 -2.96 11.37
C ALA A 91 9.20 -2.57 9.94
N ILE A 92 10.13 -2.10 9.10
CA ILE A 92 9.85 -1.75 7.70
C ILE A 92 9.93 -3.02 6.88
N ASN A 93 8.87 -3.33 6.14
CA ASN A 93 8.76 -4.56 5.38
C ASN A 93 8.31 -4.28 3.94
N ILE A 94 8.66 -5.18 3.03
CA ILE A 94 7.84 -5.44 1.85
C ILE A 94 6.53 -6.06 2.36
N GLY A 95 5.42 -5.38 2.08
CA GLY A 95 4.08 -5.77 2.56
C GLY A 95 3.60 -7.15 2.10
N GLN A 96 2.44 -7.55 2.63
CA GLN A 96 1.84 -8.86 2.35
C GLN A 96 1.29 -8.92 0.91
N PRO A 97 1.76 -9.84 0.07
CA PRO A 97 1.35 -9.97 -1.32
C PRO A 97 -0.16 -9.99 -1.57
N SER A 98 -0.91 -10.83 -0.86
CA SER A 98 -2.37 -11.00 -1.05
C SER A 98 -3.16 -9.73 -0.72
N LEU A 99 -2.80 -9.04 0.38
CA LEU A 99 -3.38 -7.75 0.73
C LEU A 99 -3.13 -6.71 -0.35
N HIS A 100 -1.91 -6.66 -0.88
CA HIS A 100 -1.56 -5.72 -1.94
C HIS A 100 -2.23 -6.08 -3.27
N ALA A 101 -2.42 -7.36 -3.61
CA ALA A 101 -3.20 -7.74 -4.78
C ALA A 101 -4.65 -7.25 -4.68
N LEU A 102 -5.31 -7.45 -3.53
CA LEU A 102 -6.65 -6.91 -3.25
C LEU A 102 -6.70 -5.37 -3.35
N CYS A 103 -5.68 -4.69 -2.81
CA CYS A 103 -5.60 -3.23 -2.86
C CYS A 103 -5.41 -2.70 -4.28
N LEU A 104 -4.54 -3.34 -5.08
CA LEU A 104 -4.28 -2.93 -6.46
C LEU A 104 -5.51 -3.17 -7.34
N ASP A 105 -6.24 -4.27 -7.13
CA ASP A 105 -7.53 -4.52 -7.78
C ASP A 105 -8.55 -3.42 -7.44
N ALA A 106 -8.69 -3.07 -6.15
CA ALA A 106 -9.59 -2.03 -5.70
C ALA A 106 -9.22 -0.61 -6.18
N LEU A 107 -7.92 -0.30 -6.27
CA LEU A 107 -7.41 0.96 -6.80
C LEU A 107 -7.63 1.07 -8.31
N ALA A 108 -7.65 -0.08 -8.99
CA ALA A 108 -7.84 -0.26 -10.43
C ALA A 108 -6.96 0.68 -11.29
N PRO A 109 -5.60 0.60 -11.24
CA PRO A 109 -4.75 1.37 -12.14
C PRO A 109 -5.03 1.02 -13.61
N LEU A 110 -5.15 2.05 -14.45
CA LEU A 110 -5.40 1.91 -15.87
C LEU A 110 -4.14 2.23 -16.68
N PRO A 111 -3.97 1.62 -17.88
CA PRO A 111 -2.87 1.97 -18.77
C PRO A 111 -2.89 3.47 -19.10
N GLY A 112 -1.74 4.13 -19.05
CA GLY A 112 -1.61 5.56 -19.31
C GLY A 112 -1.81 6.48 -18.11
N GLU A 113 -2.24 5.95 -16.95
CA GLU A 113 -2.45 6.79 -15.77
C GLU A 113 -1.15 7.28 -15.12
N THR A 114 -1.27 8.43 -14.46
CA THR A 114 -0.30 8.95 -13.50
C THR A 114 -0.70 8.46 -12.10
N VAL A 115 0.16 7.65 -11.48
CA VAL A 115 -0.05 7.12 -10.13
C VAL A 115 1.02 7.67 -9.19
N ILE A 116 0.60 8.12 -8.02
CA ILE A 116 1.50 8.41 -6.90
C ILE A 116 1.50 7.25 -5.92
N GLN A 117 2.69 6.89 -5.44
CA GLN A 117 2.83 5.99 -4.30
C GLN A 117 3.53 6.70 -3.14
N VAL A 118 3.00 6.57 -1.92
CA VAL A 118 3.64 7.08 -0.69
C VAL A 118 4.11 5.91 0.15
N GLY A 119 5.40 5.88 0.49
CA GLY A 119 6.08 4.76 1.14
C GLY A 119 6.46 3.70 0.11
N THR A 120 7.45 3.97 -0.74
CA THR A 120 7.89 3.01 -1.76
C THR A 120 8.64 1.83 -1.17
N GLY A 121 9.27 2.02 -0.01
CA GLY A 121 10.24 1.06 0.53
C GLY A 121 11.33 0.80 -0.50
N SER A 122 11.59 -0.49 -0.78
CA SER A 122 12.54 -0.90 -1.83
C SER A 122 12.00 -0.86 -3.25
N GLY A 123 10.70 -0.53 -3.47
CA GLY A 123 10.10 -0.30 -4.80
C GLY A 123 9.26 -1.43 -5.38
N TYR A 124 9.05 -2.55 -4.67
CA TYR A 124 8.37 -3.72 -5.27
C TYR A 124 6.96 -3.40 -5.78
N TYR A 125 6.14 -2.75 -4.94
CA TYR A 125 4.80 -2.34 -5.34
C TYR A 125 4.79 -1.17 -6.33
N THR A 126 5.85 -0.36 -6.35
CA THR A 126 6.05 0.67 -7.38
C THR A 126 6.25 0.04 -8.74
N ALA A 127 7.00 -1.07 -8.83
CA ALA A 127 7.19 -1.83 -10.05
C ALA A 127 5.89 -2.51 -10.51
N LEU A 128 5.06 -3.03 -9.59
CA LEU A 128 3.74 -3.55 -9.95
C LEU A 128 2.84 -2.46 -10.52
N LEU A 129 2.79 -1.28 -9.88
CA LEU A 129 2.06 -0.13 -10.41
C LEU A 129 2.59 0.28 -11.79
N ALA A 130 3.92 0.31 -11.98
CA ALA A 130 4.55 0.66 -13.24
C ALA A 130 4.18 -0.34 -14.35
N HIS A 131 4.13 -1.63 -14.04
CA HIS A 131 3.65 -2.66 -14.95
C HIS A 131 2.19 -2.43 -15.35
N LEU A 132 1.31 -2.13 -14.39
CA LEU A 132 -0.13 -1.96 -14.62
C LEU A 132 -0.47 -0.72 -15.46
N VAL A 133 0.22 0.40 -15.25
CA VAL A 133 0.02 1.62 -16.05
C VAL A 133 0.73 1.59 -17.40
N GLY A 134 1.74 0.73 -17.54
CA GLY A 134 2.51 0.52 -18.78
C GLY A 134 3.32 1.74 -19.23
N LEU A 135 3.96 1.60 -20.39
CA LEU A 135 4.89 2.59 -20.98
C LEU A 135 4.29 3.99 -21.19
N GLY A 136 2.98 4.08 -21.39
CA GLY A 136 2.29 5.37 -21.59
C GLY A 136 1.88 6.05 -20.29
N GLY A 137 2.02 5.37 -19.15
CA GLY A 137 1.69 5.90 -17.83
C GLY A 137 2.90 6.47 -17.11
N ARG A 138 2.71 6.80 -15.84
CA ARG A 138 3.77 7.31 -14.98
C ARG A 138 3.53 6.90 -13.54
N VAL A 139 4.57 6.45 -12.84
CA VAL A 139 4.51 6.22 -11.39
C VAL A 139 5.50 7.14 -10.69
N LEU A 140 5.01 7.89 -9.70
CA LEU A 140 5.85 8.74 -8.85
C LEU A 140 5.77 8.26 -7.40
N GLY A 141 6.84 7.63 -6.95
CA GLY A 141 7.02 7.16 -5.59
C GLY A 141 7.63 8.24 -4.68
N PHE A 142 7.20 8.26 -3.43
CA PHE A 142 7.74 9.10 -2.35
C PHE A 142 8.21 8.23 -1.20
N GLU A 143 9.48 8.36 -0.82
CA GLU A 143 10.09 7.62 0.27
C GLU A 143 10.92 8.55 1.13
N ILE A 144 10.65 8.55 2.44
CA ILE A 144 11.26 9.48 3.39
C ILE A 144 12.67 9.02 3.79
N ASP A 145 12.93 7.71 3.76
CA ASP A 145 14.25 7.16 4.02
C ASP A 145 15.14 7.26 2.77
N PRO A 146 16.22 8.06 2.79
CA PRO A 146 17.04 8.27 1.59
C PRO A 146 17.74 6.99 1.11
N GLY A 147 18.05 6.06 2.01
CA GLY A 147 18.66 4.78 1.67
C GLY A 147 17.69 3.87 0.93
N LEU A 148 16.44 3.77 1.42
CA LEU A 148 15.39 3.02 0.73
C LEU A 148 15.00 3.68 -0.59
N ALA A 149 14.92 5.02 -0.64
CA ALA A 149 14.64 5.75 -1.87
C ALA A 149 15.70 5.45 -2.96
N ALA A 150 16.98 5.44 -2.60
CA ALA A 150 18.07 5.11 -3.52
C ALA A 150 18.00 3.64 -4.00
N ARG A 151 17.73 2.70 -3.10
CA ARG A 151 17.51 1.28 -3.47
C ARG A 151 16.33 1.13 -4.42
N SER A 152 15.22 1.82 -4.12
CA SER A 152 14.03 1.82 -4.95
C SER A 152 14.29 2.36 -6.35
N ALA A 153 14.98 3.49 -6.47
CA ALA A 153 15.38 4.05 -7.76
C ALA A 153 16.26 3.09 -8.57
N CYS A 154 17.20 2.40 -7.93
CA CYS A 154 18.05 1.39 -8.59
C CYS A 154 17.21 0.20 -9.10
N ASN A 155 16.34 -0.34 -8.25
CA ASN A 155 15.49 -1.48 -8.58
C ASN A 155 14.46 -1.17 -9.67
N LEU A 156 14.06 0.10 -9.80
CA LEU A 156 13.07 0.56 -10.77
C LEU A 156 13.66 0.91 -12.14
N THR A 157 14.98 0.76 -12.34
CA THR A 157 15.62 0.99 -13.65
C THR A 157 14.99 0.24 -14.83
N PRO A 158 14.40 -0.97 -14.69
CA PRO A 158 13.68 -1.63 -15.78
C PRO A 158 12.35 -0.96 -16.18
N TRP A 159 11.84 -0.02 -15.36
CA TRP A 159 10.63 0.76 -15.63
C TRP A 159 10.96 2.25 -15.68
N PRO A 160 11.48 2.78 -16.80
CA PRO A 160 11.88 4.19 -16.93
C PRO A 160 10.79 5.23 -16.66
N TRP A 161 9.51 4.84 -16.62
CA TRP A 161 8.37 5.69 -16.28
C TRP A 161 8.00 5.66 -14.79
N ALA A 162 8.75 4.93 -13.97
CA ALA A 162 8.64 4.92 -12.52
C ALA A 162 9.82 5.67 -11.89
N HIS A 163 9.53 6.70 -11.10
CA HIS A 163 10.53 7.53 -10.43
C HIS A 163 10.27 7.60 -8.93
N VAL A 164 11.35 7.74 -8.16
CA VAL A 164 11.27 7.86 -6.70
C VAL A 164 11.86 9.20 -6.28
N VAL A 165 11.14 9.92 -5.43
CA VAL A 165 11.60 11.14 -4.80
C VAL A 165 11.88 10.86 -3.33
N ALA A 166 13.12 11.14 -2.91
CA ALA A 166 13.58 10.93 -1.53
C ALA A 166 13.07 12.05 -0.60
N ARG A 167 11.77 12.06 -0.33
CA ARG A 167 11.10 13.00 0.59
C ARG A 167 9.77 12.43 1.09
N SER A 168 9.19 13.10 2.10
CA SER A 168 7.85 12.76 2.59
C SER A 168 6.78 12.97 1.53
N GLY A 169 5.90 11.99 1.38
CA GLY A 169 4.69 12.11 0.56
C GLY A 169 3.47 12.63 1.35
N ALA A 170 3.63 13.08 2.60
CA ALA A 170 2.52 13.40 3.50
C ALA A 170 2.16 14.89 3.55
N ALA A 171 3.14 15.78 3.61
CA ALA A 171 2.92 17.21 3.88
C ALA A 171 3.18 18.12 2.68
N ASP A 172 3.99 17.66 1.72
CA ASP A 172 4.41 18.50 0.61
C ASP A 172 3.38 18.52 -0.53
N VAL A 173 3.47 19.54 -1.38
CA VAL A 173 2.74 19.58 -2.65
C VAL A 173 3.15 18.38 -3.52
N LEU A 174 2.14 17.61 -3.91
CA LEU A 174 2.25 16.48 -4.82
C LEU A 174 1.72 16.88 -6.20
N PRO A 175 2.27 16.32 -7.30
CA PRO A 175 1.74 16.58 -8.62
C PRO A 175 0.36 15.92 -8.80
N SER A 176 -0.42 16.40 -9.77
CA SER A 176 -1.74 15.81 -10.03
C SER A 176 -1.64 14.35 -10.49
N ALA A 177 -2.48 13.48 -9.94
CA ALA A 177 -2.48 12.04 -10.23
C ALA A 177 -3.90 11.50 -10.41
N ASP A 178 -4.03 10.45 -11.23
CA ASP A 178 -5.27 9.70 -11.41
C ASP A 178 -5.49 8.74 -10.24
N ALA A 179 -4.42 8.20 -9.67
CA ALA A 179 -4.48 7.34 -8.50
C ALA A 179 -3.39 7.67 -7.48
N ILE A 180 -3.69 7.51 -6.19
CA ILE A 180 -2.74 7.65 -5.09
C ILE A 180 -2.81 6.39 -4.22
N TYR A 181 -1.68 5.72 -4.03
CA TYR A 181 -1.56 4.52 -3.22
C TYR A 181 -0.60 4.76 -2.05
N VAL A 182 -1.10 4.65 -0.83
CA VAL A 182 -0.29 4.91 0.36
C VAL A 182 0.00 3.58 1.07
N ASN A 183 1.25 3.34 1.43
CA ASN A 183 1.73 2.13 2.09
C ASN A 183 2.36 2.41 3.46
N ALA A 184 1.81 3.41 4.15
CA ALA A 184 2.04 3.69 5.55
C ALA A 184 0.72 4.18 6.16
N GLY A 185 0.42 3.72 7.36
CA GLY A 185 -0.87 3.98 7.96
C GLY A 185 -0.95 5.39 8.54
N ALA A 186 -2.07 6.06 8.27
CA ALA A 186 -2.29 7.45 8.65
C ALA A 186 -3.60 7.58 9.46
N PRO A 187 -3.63 8.49 10.45
CA PRO A 187 -4.85 8.73 11.23
C PRO A 187 -5.90 9.56 10.48
N ARG A 188 -5.52 10.12 9.33
CA ARG A 188 -6.38 10.96 8.49
C ARG A 188 -5.87 10.97 7.05
N PRO A 189 -6.71 11.29 6.04
CA PRO A 189 -6.21 11.64 4.73
C PRO A 189 -5.37 12.91 4.81
N ALA A 190 -4.19 12.91 4.21
CA ALA A 190 -3.39 14.12 4.09
C ALA A 190 -4.00 15.07 3.05
N ARG A 191 -3.97 16.37 3.34
CA ARG A 191 -4.49 17.40 2.43
C ARG A 191 -3.82 17.35 1.06
N ALA A 192 -2.50 17.14 1.05
CA ALA A 192 -1.71 16.97 -0.17
C ALA A 192 -2.21 15.85 -1.08
N TRP A 193 -2.74 14.75 -0.52
CA TRP A 193 -3.30 13.65 -1.31
C TRP A 193 -4.61 14.07 -1.97
N LEU A 194 -5.52 14.67 -1.18
CA LEU A 194 -6.84 15.11 -1.67
C LEU A 194 -6.71 16.18 -2.75
N ASP A 195 -5.79 17.14 -2.58
CA ASP A 195 -5.53 18.20 -3.54
C ASP A 195 -4.91 17.67 -4.86
N ALA A 196 -4.03 16.67 -4.76
CA ALA A 196 -3.36 16.06 -5.92
C ALA A 196 -4.25 15.11 -6.74
N LEU A 197 -5.32 14.55 -6.17
CA LEU A 197 -6.23 13.69 -6.93
C LEU A 197 -6.91 14.48 -8.06
N ARG A 198 -6.85 13.98 -9.29
CA ARG A 198 -7.70 14.51 -10.38
C ARG A 198 -9.18 14.20 -10.10
N PRO A 199 -10.13 14.91 -10.73
CA PRO A 199 -11.52 14.46 -10.79
C PRO A 199 -11.61 12.99 -11.20
N GLU A 200 -12.48 12.22 -10.54
CA GLU A 200 -12.59 10.76 -10.68
C GLU A 200 -11.38 9.95 -10.21
N GLY A 201 -10.33 10.62 -9.73
CA GLY A 201 -9.14 9.99 -9.19
C GLY A 201 -9.41 9.23 -7.90
N ARG A 202 -8.60 8.21 -7.64
CA ARG A 202 -8.78 7.30 -6.50
C ARG A 202 -7.62 7.39 -5.52
N LEU A 203 -7.93 7.52 -4.25
CA LEU A 203 -6.96 7.42 -3.15
C LEU A 203 -7.25 6.15 -2.35
N LEU A 204 -6.24 5.31 -2.18
CA LEU A 204 -6.29 4.14 -1.32
C LEU A 204 -5.17 4.23 -0.28
N PHE A 205 -5.55 4.30 1.00
CA PHE A 205 -4.58 4.38 2.10
C PHE A 205 -5.06 3.60 3.33
N PRO A 206 -4.14 3.21 4.24
CA PRO A 206 -4.53 2.61 5.51
C PRO A 206 -4.94 3.72 6.48
N LEU A 207 -6.25 3.93 6.66
CA LEU A 207 -6.76 4.75 7.74
C LEU A 207 -6.63 3.94 9.03
N GLN A 208 -5.75 4.36 9.94
CA GLN A 208 -5.48 3.64 11.18
C GLN A 208 -5.19 4.59 12.35
N PRO A 209 -5.60 4.25 13.58
CA PRO A 209 -5.15 4.94 14.77
C PRO A 209 -3.66 4.70 15.04
N THR A 210 -3.04 5.56 15.85
CA THR A 210 -1.65 5.39 16.32
C THR A 210 -1.42 4.01 16.95
N ILE A 211 -2.40 3.54 17.73
CA ILE A 211 -2.42 2.21 18.33
C ILE A 211 -3.76 1.56 17.98
N GLY A 212 -3.73 0.45 17.26
CA GLY A 212 -4.95 -0.30 16.94
C GLY A 212 -4.87 -1.02 15.61
N ARG A 213 -6.02 -1.48 15.13
CA ARG A 213 -6.19 -1.96 13.75
C ARG A 213 -6.90 -0.86 12.96
N GLY A 214 -6.55 -0.73 11.70
CA GLY A 214 -7.21 0.17 10.78
C GLY A 214 -7.84 -0.59 9.62
N GLY A 215 -8.08 0.13 8.53
CA GLY A 215 -8.55 -0.45 7.28
C GLY A 215 -8.05 0.33 6.06
N MET A 216 -7.96 -0.37 4.93
CA MET A 216 -7.63 0.24 3.65
C MET A 216 -8.86 1.02 3.14
N LEU A 217 -8.85 2.34 3.29
CA LEU A 217 -9.92 3.23 2.87
C LEU A 217 -9.69 3.66 1.42
N LEU A 218 -10.61 3.29 0.54
CA LEU A 218 -10.69 3.78 -0.84
C LEU A 218 -11.59 5.01 -0.88
N ILE A 219 -11.13 6.08 -1.51
CA ILE A 219 -11.85 7.33 -1.76
C ILE A 219 -11.80 7.60 -3.26
N ARG A 220 -12.91 8.04 -3.86
CA ARG A 220 -12.96 8.53 -5.25
C ARG A 220 -13.36 10.00 -5.26
N ARG A 221 -12.52 10.88 -5.81
CA ARG A 221 -12.79 12.32 -5.88
C ARG A 221 -13.93 12.63 -6.84
N ILE A 222 -14.89 13.43 -6.40
CA ILE A 222 -15.93 14.01 -7.26
C ILE A 222 -15.68 15.52 -7.36
N ALA A 223 -15.63 16.06 -8.57
CA ALA A 223 -15.39 17.49 -8.78
C ALA A 223 -16.55 18.33 -8.20
N ASN A 224 -16.21 19.42 -7.51
CA ASN A 224 -17.16 20.39 -6.95
C ASN A 224 -18.20 19.80 -5.97
N ALA A 225 -17.87 18.68 -5.30
CA ALA A 225 -18.73 18.05 -4.30
C ALA A 225 -18.07 18.03 -2.92
N THR A 226 -18.87 18.17 -1.87
CA THR A 226 -18.48 18.05 -0.45
C THR A 226 -18.55 16.60 0.06
N ALA A 227 -19.24 15.70 -0.66
CA ALA A 227 -19.35 14.28 -0.33
C ALA A 227 -18.75 13.44 -1.46
N TRP A 228 -17.76 12.61 -1.13
CA TRP A 228 -17.07 11.72 -2.07
C TRP A 228 -17.33 10.26 -1.71
N PRO A 229 -17.55 9.35 -2.68
CA PRO A 229 -17.62 7.92 -2.43
C PRO A 229 -16.38 7.45 -1.65
N ALA A 230 -16.60 6.72 -0.57
CA ALA A 230 -15.56 6.12 0.23
C ALA A 230 -16.00 4.77 0.80
N ARG A 231 -15.11 3.77 0.81
CA ARG A 231 -15.39 2.47 1.41
C ARG A 231 -14.11 1.82 1.91
N PHE A 232 -14.23 1.02 2.96
CA PHE A 232 -13.12 0.14 3.35
C PHE A 232 -13.05 -1.07 2.41
N VAL A 233 -11.84 -1.38 1.95
CA VAL A 233 -11.53 -2.55 1.11
C VAL A 233 -11.26 -3.77 1.99
N SER A 234 -10.51 -3.58 3.06
CA SER A 234 -10.15 -4.63 4.02
C SER A 234 -9.70 -4.03 5.36
N PRO A 235 -9.73 -4.81 6.46
CA PRO A 235 -8.94 -4.51 7.65
C PRO A 235 -7.45 -4.58 7.32
N ALA A 236 -6.65 -3.69 7.90
CA ALA A 236 -5.20 -3.70 7.72
C ALA A 236 -4.45 -3.04 8.89
N VAL A 237 -3.16 -3.35 8.97
CA VAL A 237 -2.21 -2.70 9.88
C VAL A 237 -0.93 -2.42 9.10
N PHE A 238 -0.49 -1.18 9.12
CA PHE A 238 0.75 -0.74 8.50
C PHE A 238 1.65 -0.07 9.53
N ILE A 239 2.94 0.07 9.19
CA ILE A 239 3.83 0.98 9.91
C ILE A 239 3.25 2.41 9.85
N PRO A 240 3.41 3.22 10.91
CA PRO A 240 2.87 4.57 10.91
C PRO A 240 3.55 5.45 9.87
N LEU A 241 2.75 6.25 9.17
CA LEU A 241 3.23 7.32 8.31
C LEU A 241 3.86 8.40 9.19
N GLN A 242 5.07 8.82 8.84
CA GLN A 242 5.77 9.90 9.55
C GLN A 242 5.35 11.27 9.03
N GLY A 243 5.27 12.26 9.94
CA GLY A 243 5.05 13.66 9.58
C GLY A 243 3.59 14.11 9.48
N LEU A 244 2.62 13.26 9.86
CA LEU A 244 1.25 13.71 10.13
C LEU A 244 1.01 13.83 11.64
N PRO A 245 0.14 14.76 12.08
CA PRO A 245 -0.31 14.82 13.47
C PRO A 245 -0.94 13.48 13.90
N GLU A 246 -0.64 13.04 15.13
CA GLU A 246 -1.22 11.83 15.71
C GLU A 246 -2.72 11.99 16.01
N ASP A 247 -3.46 10.87 16.06
CA ASP A 247 -4.80 10.86 16.67
C ASP A 247 -4.65 10.94 18.20
N ALA A 248 -4.51 12.16 18.70
CA ALA A 248 -4.35 12.42 20.13
C ALA A 248 -5.57 12.01 20.97
N SER A 249 -6.74 11.80 20.35
CA SER A 249 -8.01 11.55 21.05
C SER A 249 -8.34 10.07 21.24
N GLY A 250 -7.71 9.18 20.47
CA GLY A 250 -8.06 7.76 20.38
C GLY A 250 -9.48 7.51 19.84
N SER A 251 -10.12 8.51 19.26
CA SER A 251 -11.48 8.42 18.73
C SER A 251 -11.54 7.46 17.54
N LEU A 252 -10.50 7.43 16.70
CA LEU A 252 -10.46 6.53 15.56
C LEU A 252 -10.34 5.07 16.00
N ALA A 253 -9.57 4.80 17.06
CA ALA A 253 -9.47 3.47 17.64
C ALA A 253 -10.84 2.98 18.16
N LYS A 254 -11.61 3.87 18.81
CA LYS A 254 -12.98 3.55 19.27
C LYS A 254 -13.93 3.29 18.09
N ALA A 255 -13.81 4.07 17.00
CA ALA A 255 -14.62 3.87 15.80
C ALA A 255 -14.36 2.50 15.17
N PHE A 256 -13.11 2.07 15.04
CA PHE A 256 -12.79 0.72 14.55
C PHE A 256 -13.21 -0.41 15.51
N ALA A 257 -13.25 -0.16 16.82
CA ALA A 257 -13.66 -1.17 17.80
C ALA A 257 -15.17 -1.45 17.82
N HIS A 258 -16.00 -0.43 17.53
CA HIS A 258 -17.45 -0.53 17.65
C HIS A 258 -18.19 -0.42 16.30
N GLY A 259 -17.57 0.21 15.30
CA GLY A 259 -18.15 0.49 14.00
C GLY A 259 -17.87 -0.61 12.99
N SER A 260 -18.90 -1.04 12.26
CA SER A 260 -18.71 -1.91 11.10
C SER A 260 -18.10 -1.12 9.95
N ILE A 261 -16.88 -1.48 9.53
CA ILE A 261 -16.19 -0.85 8.39
C ILE A 261 -16.96 -1.05 7.07
N ILE A 262 -17.80 -2.09 6.99
CA ILE A 262 -18.60 -2.43 5.80
C ILE A 262 -19.68 -1.37 5.55
N GLY A 263 -20.06 -0.58 6.56
CA GLY A 263 -21.11 0.43 6.46
C GLY A 263 -20.66 1.76 5.83
N VAL A 264 -19.36 2.05 5.75
CA VAL A 264 -18.87 3.33 5.23
C VAL A 264 -19.14 3.46 3.73
N ARG A 265 -19.68 4.61 3.32
CA ARG A 265 -20.11 4.90 1.94
C ARG A 265 -19.56 6.20 1.40
N THR A 266 -19.33 7.19 2.26
CA THR A 266 -18.80 8.50 1.84
C THR A 266 -17.80 9.07 2.83
N ILE A 267 -16.89 9.90 2.32
CA ILE A 267 -16.14 10.90 3.08
C ILE A 267 -16.74 12.27 2.78
N ARG A 268 -16.94 13.09 3.81
CA ARG A 268 -17.62 14.39 3.73
C ARG A 268 -16.72 15.50 4.28
N PHE A 269 -16.86 16.70 3.73
CA PHE A 269 -16.05 17.88 4.03
C PHE A 269 -16.93 19.13 4.19
N GLY A 270 -16.56 20.02 5.11
CA GLY A 270 -17.20 21.35 5.24
C GLY A 270 -18.64 21.35 5.75
N GLU A 271 -19.14 20.20 6.20
CA GLU A 271 -20.48 20.02 6.78
C GLU A 271 -20.33 19.36 8.16
N GLU A 272 -21.16 19.78 9.12
CA GLU A 272 -21.21 19.15 10.45
C GLU A 272 -21.69 17.68 10.33
N PRO A 273 -21.12 16.75 11.13
CA PRO A 273 -21.57 15.37 11.14
C PRO A 273 -23.04 15.23 11.55
N ASP A 274 -23.77 14.35 10.87
CA ASP A 274 -25.16 14.01 11.21
C ASP A 274 -25.28 12.59 11.78
N ALA A 275 -26.52 12.11 11.93
CA ALA A 275 -26.80 10.77 12.47
C ALA A 275 -26.20 9.60 11.65
N SER A 276 -25.72 9.85 10.43
CA SER A 276 -25.04 8.86 9.60
C SER A 276 -23.53 8.77 9.85
N CYS A 277 -22.99 9.63 10.71
CA CYS A 277 -21.57 9.69 11.03
C CYS A 277 -21.06 8.36 11.59
N TRP A 278 -20.08 7.80 10.90
CA TRP A 278 -19.32 6.63 11.34
C TRP A 278 -18.07 7.05 12.12
N TYR A 279 -17.40 8.11 11.67
CA TYR A 279 -16.24 8.70 12.34
C TYR A 279 -16.15 10.19 12.02
N ASP A 280 -15.97 10.99 13.06
CA ASP A 280 -15.73 12.44 12.96
C ASP A 280 -14.24 12.74 13.13
N GLY A 281 -13.61 13.24 12.06
CA GLY A 281 -12.21 13.64 12.01
C GLY A 281 -12.00 15.15 12.14
N GLY A 282 -13.04 15.91 12.50
CA GLY A 282 -13.03 17.37 12.62
C GLY A 282 -13.36 18.06 11.29
N ASP A 283 -12.37 18.29 10.45
CA ASP A 283 -12.56 18.96 9.15
C ASP A 283 -13.08 18.02 8.03
N TRP A 284 -13.23 16.73 8.36
CA TRP A 284 -13.78 15.69 7.51
C TRP A 284 -14.45 14.63 8.37
N TRP A 285 -15.38 13.86 7.80
CA TRP A 285 -16.00 12.73 8.49
C TRP A 285 -16.41 11.62 7.53
N LEU A 286 -16.49 10.40 8.04
CA LEU A 286 -16.99 9.22 7.31
C LEU A 286 -18.46 9.02 7.60
N SER A 287 -19.24 8.73 6.57
CA SER A 287 -20.68 8.54 6.65
C SER A 287 -21.10 7.19 6.08
N THR A 288 -22.19 6.66 6.64
CA THR A 288 -22.88 5.46 6.13
C THR A 288 -23.88 5.77 5.01
N ARG A 289 -24.07 7.04 4.64
CA ARG A 289 -24.93 7.46 3.52
C ARG A 289 -24.18 7.45 2.19
N ASN A 290 -24.93 7.13 1.14
CA ASN A 290 -24.46 7.26 -0.24
C ASN A 290 -24.11 8.74 -0.58
N PRO A 291 -23.29 8.96 -1.62
CA PRO A 291 -22.92 10.29 -2.12
C PRO A 291 -24.13 11.16 -2.43
#